data_AF-A0A3Q8VCI5-F1
#
_entry.id   AF-A0A3Q8VCI5-F1
#
_cell.length_a   1.000
_cell.length_b   1.000
_cell.length_c   1.000
_cell.angle_alpha   90.00
_cell.angle_beta   90.00
_cell.angle_gamma   90.00
#
_symmetry.space_group_name_H-M   'P 1'
#
loop_
_entity.id
_entity.type
_entity.pdbx_description
1 polymer ?
#
loop_
_entity_poly.entity_id
_entity_poly.type
_entity_poly.pdbx_seq_one_letter_code
_entity_poly.pdbx_strand_id
1 'polypeptide(L)'
;MTEPGGRPLLFLDVDGPLIPFGSGAPPARGPLTDAGHPLLGRLDLTVGARLLALPCELVWATTWQHEANDTIAPRLGLPRLPVVPWPEQDDGTPAPRGLHWKTRHLSAWAGPRPFVWLDDEIGATDRTWTEAAHPAPALLHRVDPTKGLTEVDLEAVRAWLDRAALFRPGQSGRGMVVDLPGWTPSGG
;
A
#
# COMPACT_ATOMS: atom_id res chain seq x y z
N MET A 1 25.59 -5.98 10.76
CA MET A 1 24.86 -7.03 10.02
C MET A 1 23.51 -6.45 9.67
N THR A 2 23.34 -6.02 8.43
CA THR A 2 22.09 -5.39 7.96
C THR A 2 21.28 -6.51 7.32
N GLU A 3 20.20 -6.92 7.99
CA GLU A 3 19.28 -7.93 7.46
C GLU A 3 18.82 -7.50 6.06
N PRO A 4 18.84 -8.39 5.04
CA PRO A 4 18.41 -8.04 3.70
C PRO A 4 16.92 -7.71 3.70
N GLY A 5 16.59 -6.42 3.51
CA GLY A 5 15.28 -5.88 3.13
C GLY A 5 14.11 -6.26 4.06
N GLY A 6 13.70 -5.35 4.95
CA GLY A 6 12.53 -5.55 5.80
C GLY A 6 11.25 -5.91 5.01
N ARG A 7 10.24 -6.44 5.70
CA ARG A 7 8.95 -6.89 5.10
C ARG A 7 8.37 -5.82 4.14
N PRO A 8 7.53 -6.17 3.17
CA PRO A 8 6.85 -5.15 2.39
C PRO A 8 6.04 -4.19 3.29
N LEU A 9 5.96 -2.93 2.89
CA LEU A 9 5.12 -1.93 3.54
C LEU A 9 3.73 -1.92 2.90
N LEU A 10 2.71 -1.54 3.67
CA LEU A 10 1.39 -1.24 3.15
C LEU A 10 0.95 0.12 3.69
N PHE A 11 0.92 1.10 2.80
CA PHE A 11 0.41 2.44 3.04
C PHE A 11 -1.11 2.45 2.88
N LEU A 12 -1.80 2.83 3.94
CA LEU A 12 -3.25 2.75 4.05
C LEU A 12 -3.85 4.14 4.22
N ASP A 13 -4.63 4.57 3.23
CA ASP A 13 -5.52 5.72 3.39
C ASP A 13 -6.81 5.34 4.13
N VAL A 14 -7.52 6.34 4.65
CA VAL A 14 -8.77 6.17 5.42
C VAL A 14 -9.99 6.45 4.55
N ASP A 15 -10.01 7.58 3.85
CA ASP A 15 -11.18 8.09 3.15
C ASP A 15 -11.27 7.42 1.79
N GLY A 16 -12.34 6.66 1.53
CA GLY A 16 -12.43 5.77 0.38
C GLY A 16 -12.14 4.32 0.77
N PRO A 17 -10.88 3.91 1.09
CA PRO A 17 -10.55 2.53 1.42
C PRO A 17 -11.22 1.99 2.69
N LEU A 18 -11.19 2.71 3.80
CA LEU A 18 -11.77 2.24 5.07
C LEU A 18 -13.15 2.85 5.31
N ILE A 19 -13.32 4.13 4.96
CA ILE A 19 -14.57 4.86 5.05
C ILE A 19 -15.12 5.06 3.63
N PRO A 20 -15.99 4.17 3.15
CA PRO A 20 -16.57 4.34 1.82
C PRO A 20 -17.50 5.56 1.75
N PHE A 21 -17.47 6.27 0.63
CA PHE A 21 -18.36 7.40 0.35
C PHE A 21 -19.72 6.97 -0.19
N GLY A 22 -19.86 5.72 -0.64
CA GLY A 22 -21.09 5.17 -1.21
C GLY A 22 -22.25 5.11 -0.21
N SER A 23 -23.48 5.29 -0.71
CA SER A 23 -24.72 5.28 0.08
C SER A 23 -25.19 3.88 0.51
N GLY A 24 -24.45 2.82 0.19
CA GLY A 24 -24.90 1.43 0.29
C GLY A 24 -24.51 0.68 1.56
N ALA A 25 -23.56 1.19 2.36
CA ALA A 25 -23.19 0.54 3.62
C ALA A 25 -24.23 0.89 4.69
N PRO A 26 -25.03 -0.06 5.21
CA PRO A 26 -25.84 0.22 6.38
C PRO A 26 -24.90 0.61 7.53
N PRO A 27 -25.23 1.63 8.34
CA PRO A 27 -24.39 2.00 9.47
C PRO A 27 -24.18 0.76 10.34
N ALA A 28 -22.94 0.50 10.75
CA ALA A 28 -22.61 -0.57 11.66
C ALA A 28 -23.57 -0.50 12.86
N ARG A 29 -24.35 -1.56 13.07
CA ARG A 29 -25.27 -1.68 14.22
C ARG A 29 -24.49 -2.01 15.48
N GLY A 30 -23.61 -1.10 15.90
CA GLY A 30 -23.01 -1.05 17.22
C GLY A 30 -23.79 -0.08 18.13
N PRO A 31 -23.66 -0.18 19.47
CA PRO A 31 -24.26 0.80 20.37
C PRO A 31 -23.77 2.20 19.99
N LEU A 32 -24.74 3.10 19.72
CA LEU A 32 -24.54 4.51 19.44
C LEU A 32 -24.06 5.21 20.73
N THR A 33 -22.80 5.00 21.12
CA THR A 33 -22.23 5.64 22.32
C THR A 33 -21.17 6.68 22.03
N ASP A 34 -20.89 7.00 20.76
CA ASP A 34 -20.05 8.15 20.42
C ASP A 34 -20.86 9.14 19.60
N ALA A 35 -21.06 10.34 20.14
CA ALA A 35 -21.51 11.52 19.42
C ALA A 35 -20.42 12.04 18.44
N GLY A 36 -19.68 11.13 17.78
CA GLY A 36 -18.43 11.38 17.08
C GLY A 36 -18.50 10.95 15.62
N HIS A 37 -18.25 11.91 14.74
CA HIS A 37 -18.04 11.82 13.29
C HIS A 37 -18.99 10.87 12.49
N PRO A 38 -20.01 11.39 11.78
CA PRO A 38 -21.06 10.59 11.13
C PRO A 38 -20.56 9.59 10.08
N LEU A 39 -19.31 9.74 9.60
CA LEU A 39 -18.71 8.82 8.65
C LEU A 39 -18.23 7.50 9.29
N LEU A 40 -17.96 7.45 10.60
CA LEU A 40 -17.42 6.26 11.27
C LEU A 40 -18.38 5.07 11.29
N GLY A 41 -19.69 5.34 11.16
CA GLY A 41 -20.70 4.29 11.03
C GLY A 41 -20.54 3.45 9.76
N ARG A 42 -19.75 3.89 8.77
CA ARG A 42 -19.56 3.19 7.49
C ARG A 42 -18.41 2.18 7.51
N LEU A 43 -17.64 2.10 8.60
CA LEU A 43 -16.53 1.16 8.71
C LEU A 43 -17.03 -0.29 8.69
N ASP A 44 -16.44 -1.10 7.80
CA ASP A 44 -16.50 -2.56 7.94
C ASP A 44 -15.49 -3.01 9.00
N LEU A 45 -15.98 -3.34 10.20
CA LEU A 45 -15.13 -3.72 11.33
C LEU A 45 -14.34 -5.02 11.08
N THR A 46 -14.74 -5.84 10.10
CA THR A 46 -14.03 -7.07 9.77
C THR A 46 -12.73 -6.82 9.00
N VAL A 47 -12.53 -5.63 8.43
CA VAL A 47 -11.36 -5.32 7.60
C VAL A 47 -10.05 -5.33 8.40
N GLY A 48 -10.09 -4.96 9.68
CA GLY A 48 -8.88 -4.87 10.50
C GLY A 48 -8.17 -6.21 10.70
N ALA A 49 -8.93 -7.27 11.03
CA ALA A 49 -8.37 -8.62 11.16
C ALA A 49 -7.78 -9.13 9.84
N ARG A 50 -8.40 -8.80 8.70
CA ARG A 50 -7.93 -9.18 7.37
C ARG A 50 -6.65 -8.43 6.98
N LEU A 51 -6.57 -7.13 7.28
CA LEU A 51 -5.35 -6.33 7.10
C LEU A 51 -4.19 -6.88 7.94
N LEU A 52 -4.43 -7.23 9.21
CA LEU A 52 -3.41 -7.81 10.10
C LEU A 52 -2.93 -9.19 9.66
N ALA A 53 -3.73 -9.91 8.86
CA ALA A 53 -3.30 -11.19 8.32
C ALA A 53 -2.29 -11.03 7.17
N LEU A 54 -2.20 -9.86 6.52
CA LEU A 54 -1.29 -9.63 5.38
C LEU A 54 0.18 -9.73 5.83
N PRO A 55 1.11 -10.28 5.00
CA PRO A 55 2.49 -10.50 5.40
C PRO A 55 3.33 -9.22 5.19
N CYS A 56 2.84 -8.09 5.70
CA CYS A 56 3.40 -6.75 5.52
C CYS A 56 3.38 -5.95 6.83
N GLU A 57 4.00 -4.78 6.79
CA GLU A 57 3.90 -3.78 7.86
C GLU A 57 2.96 -2.65 7.44
N LEU A 58 1.88 -2.48 8.20
CA LEU A 58 0.88 -1.44 7.94
C LEU A 58 1.38 -0.07 8.40
N VAL A 59 1.11 0.96 7.60
CA VAL A 59 1.47 2.36 7.85
C VAL A 59 0.31 3.24 7.42
N TRP A 60 -0.09 4.20 8.27
CA TRP A 60 -1.08 5.20 7.91
C TRP A 60 -0.52 6.16 6.86
N ALA A 61 -1.22 6.25 5.73
CA ALA A 61 -0.95 7.16 4.63
C ALA A 61 -2.18 8.04 4.35
N THR A 62 -2.68 8.66 5.41
CA THR A 62 -3.90 9.48 5.42
C THR A 62 -3.66 10.89 5.94
N THR A 63 -4.50 11.82 5.47
CA THR A 63 -4.57 13.20 5.98
C THR A 63 -5.06 13.29 7.43
N TRP A 64 -5.68 12.23 7.95
CA TRP A 64 -6.03 12.10 9.37
C TRP A 64 -4.79 11.98 10.28
N GLN A 65 -3.64 11.62 9.71
CA GLN A 65 -2.37 11.51 10.44
C GLN A 65 -2.49 10.67 11.72
N HIS A 66 -2.05 11.20 12.87
CA HIS A 66 -2.13 10.53 14.16
C HIS A 66 -3.56 10.31 14.65
N GLU A 67 -4.54 11.10 14.20
CA GLU A 67 -5.95 10.92 14.58
C GLU A 67 -6.47 9.56 14.13
N ALA A 68 -5.95 8.97 13.05
CA ALA A 68 -6.30 7.62 12.62
C ALA A 68 -5.98 6.56 13.69
N ASN A 69 -4.93 6.76 14.49
CA ASN A 69 -4.61 5.85 15.60
C ASN A 69 -5.55 6.01 16.80
N ASP A 70 -6.13 7.19 16.99
CA ASP A 70 -7.02 7.47 18.12
C ASP A 70 -8.48 7.16 17.78
N THR A 71 -8.85 7.23 16.49
CA THR A 71 -10.23 7.07 16.01
C THR A 71 -10.44 5.74 15.28
N ILE A 72 -9.67 5.45 14.24
CA ILE A 72 -9.88 4.31 13.33
C ILE A 72 -9.29 3.02 13.92
N ALA A 73 -8.05 3.05 14.38
CA ALA A 73 -7.34 1.85 14.81
C ALA A 73 -8.09 1.05 15.91
N PRO A 74 -8.60 1.67 17.00
CA PRO A 74 -9.30 0.93 18.05
C PRO A 74 -10.60 0.27 17.57
N ARG A 75 -11.29 0.90 16.61
CA ARG A 75 -12.56 0.38 16.04
C ARG A 75 -12.32 -0.85 15.17
N LEU A 76 -11.21 -0.86 14.44
CA LEU A 76 -10.83 -1.98 13.58
C LEU A 76 -10.00 -3.05 14.31
N GLY A 77 -9.70 -2.86 15.60
CA GLY A 77 -8.81 -3.77 16.34
C GLY A 77 -7.36 -3.74 15.83
N LEU A 78 -6.95 -2.67 15.15
CA LEU A 78 -5.58 -2.46 14.71
C LEU A 78 -4.73 -1.96 15.90
N PRO A 79 -3.45 -2.36 15.99
CA PRO A 79 -2.51 -1.69 16.88
C PRO A 79 -2.27 -0.26 16.41
N ARG A 80 -1.61 0.57 17.23
CA ARG A 80 -1.11 1.85 16.72
C ARG A 80 -0.12 1.59 15.59
N LEU A 81 -0.35 2.21 14.45
CA LEU A 81 0.50 2.10 13.27
C LEU A 81 1.41 3.33 13.14
N PRO A 82 2.60 3.18 12.53
CA PRO A 82 3.37 4.32 12.07
C PRO A 82 2.54 5.21 11.13
N VAL A 83 2.82 6.51 11.12
CA VAL A 83 2.14 7.51 10.31
C VAL A 83 3.15 8.14 9.36
N VAL A 84 2.83 8.23 8.07
CA VAL A 84 3.64 9.01 7.13
C VAL A 84 3.49 10.50 7.46
N PRO A 85 4.58 11.22 7.78
CA PRO A 85 4.52 12.66 7.96
C PRO A 85 4.38 13.34 6.59
N TRP A 86 3.38 14.20 6.46
CA TRP A 86 3.20 15.04 5.27
C TRP A 86 3.91 16.37 5.48
N PRO A 87 4.57 16.93 4.47
CA PRO A 87 5.14 18.27 4.60
C PRO A 87 4.02 19.30 4.73
N GLU A 88 4.24 20.31 5.58
CA GLU A 88 3.28 21.42 5.74
C GLU A 88 3.18 22.31 4.48
N GLN A 89 4.24 22.30 3.66
CA GLN A 89 4.33 23.06 2.43
C GLN A 89 4.94 22.19 1.32
N ASP A 90 4.49 22.42 0.09
CA ASP A 90 5.15 21.85 -1.09
C ASP A 90 6.63 22.27 -1.10
N ASP A 91 7.53 21.30 -1.33
CA ASP A 91 8.98 21.55 -1.38
C ASP A 91 9.40 22.34 -2.64
N GLY A 92 8.43 22.68 -3.50
CA GLY A 92 8.61 23.48 -4.70
C GLY A 92 9.20 22.68 -5.85
N THR A 93 9.42 21.37 -5.67
CA THR A 93 9.95 20.48 -6.71
C THR A 93 8.85 20.21 -7.73
N PRO A 94 8.99 20.65 -9.00
CA PRO A 94 7.95 20.48 -10.00
C PRO A 94 7.53 19.02 -10.12
N ALA A 95 6.23 18.74 -9.95
CA ALA A 95 5.64 17.43 -10.18
C ALA A 95 5.13 17.29 -11.62
N PRO A 96 5.26 16.11 -12.25
CA PRO A 96 4.52 15.80 -13.46
C PRO A 96 3.03 16.13 -13.25
N ARG A 97 2.40 16.73 -14.26
CA ARG A 97 0.97 17.04 -14.19
C ARG A 97 0.16 15.76 -13.95
N GLY A 98 -0.74 15.82 -12.97
CA GLY A 98 -1.60 14.70 -12.61
C GLY A 98 -0.92 13.63 -11.75
N LEU A 99 0.30 13.86 -11.24
CA LEU A 99 0.88 13.04 -10.19
C LEU A 99 0.21 13.41 -8.86
N HIS A 100 -0.31 12.42 -8.14
CA HIS A 100 -0.86 12.59 -6.82
C HIS A 100 0.24 13.02 -5.83
N TRP A 101 -0.08 13.97 -4.96
CA TRP A 101 0.91 14.61 -4.10
C TRP A 101 1.53 13.63 -3.09
N LYS A 102 0.79 12.61 -2.62
CA LYS A 102 1.35 11.57 -1.73
C LYS A 102 2.39 10.68 -2.43
N THR A 103 2.34 10.52 -3.76
CA THR A 103 3.09 9.48 -4.48
C THR A 103 4.60 9.59 -4.26
N ARG A 104 5.15 10.81 -4.31
CA ARG A 104 6.59 11.06 -4.06
C ARG A 104 6.98 10.77 -2.62
N HIS A 105 6.16 11.23 -1.68
CA HIS A 105 6.41 11.07 -0.25
C HIS A 105 6.37 9.60 0.16
N LEU A 106 5.42 8.82 -0.36
CA LEU A 106 5.32 7.39 -0.10
C LEU A 106 6.52 6.62 -0.66
N SER A 107 6.93 6.92 -1.90
CA SER A 107 8.12 6.30 -2.50
C SER A 107 9.39 6.62 -1.72
N ALA A 108 9.56 7.88 -1.28
CA ALA A 108 10.70 8.29 -0.46
C ALA A 108 10.68 7.64 0.94
N TRP A 109 9.52 7.59 1.59
CA TRP A 109 9.36 6.98 2.91
C TRP A 109 9.63 5.48 2.88
N ALA A 110 9.17 4.78 1.84
CA ALA A 110 9.44 3.35 1.65
C ALA A 110 10.94 3.05 1.45
N GLY A 111 11.72 4.01 0.94
CA GLY A 111 13.14 3.82 0.66
C GLY A 111 13.36 2.66 -0.32
N PRO A 112 14.23 1.69 0.00
CA PRO A 112 14.47 0.53 -0.88
C PRO A 112 13.49 -0.65 -0.64
N ARG A 113 12.44 -0.48 0.17
CA ARG A 113 11.52 -1.57 0.51
C ARG A 113 10.38 -1.68 -0.51
N PRO A 114 9.97 -2.90 -0.90
CA PRO A 114 8.73 -3.09 -1.63
C PRO A 114 7.54 -2.52 -0.84
N PHE A 115 6.55 -1.94 -1.53
CA PHE A 115 5.36 -1.43 -0.86
C PHE A 115 4.06 -1.59 -1.67
N VAL A 116 2.94 -1.59 -0.93
CA VAL A 116 1.59 -1.44 -1.45
C VAL A 116 1.05 -0.09 -1.00
N TRP A 117 0.32 0.61 -1.87
CA TRP A 117 -0.46 1.81 -1.50
C TRP A 117 -1.94 1.57 -1.84
N LEU A 118 -2.79 1.68 -0.82
CA LEU A 118 -4.25 1.55 -0.90
C LEU A 118 -4.90 2.92 -0.68
N ASP A 119 -5.49 3.47 -1.74
CA ASP A 119 -6.09 4.80 -1.78
C ASP A 119 -7.01 4.88 -3.03
N ASP A 120 -8.08 5.67 -2.99
CA ASP A 120 -9.05 5.76 -4.08
C ASP A 120 -8.69 6.82 -5.15
N GLU A 121 -7.77 7.73 -4.83
CA GLU A 121 -7.34 8.82 -5.70
C GLU A 121 -6.23 8.41 -6.68
N ILE A 122 -5.71 7.18 -6.59
CA ILE A 122 -4.59 6.68 -7.40
C ILE A 122 -4.88 6.69 -8.90
N GLY A 123 -4.15 7.51 -9.64
CA GLY A 123 -4.22 7.66 -11.10
C GLY A 123 -3.23 6.79 -11.89
N ALA A 124 -3.33 6.86 -13.23
CA ALA A 124 -2.38 6.19 -14.13
C ALA A 124 -0.97 6.82 -14.03
N THR A 125 -0.89 8.15 -13.89
CA THR A 125 0.36 8.89 -13.73
C THR A 125 1.15 8.42 -12.51
N ASP A 126 0.48 8.12 -11.40
CA ASP A 126 1.12 7.63 -10.17
C ASP A 126 1.79 6.28 -10.39
N ARG A 127 1.12 5.38 -11.11
CA ARG A 127 1.64 4.04 -11.43
C ARG A 127 2.88 4.14 -12.29
N THR A 128 2.78 4.86 -13.41
CA THR A 128 3.89 5.04 -14.34
C THR A 128 5.09 5.73 -13.68
N TRP A 129 4.84 6.75 -12.86
CA TRP A 129 5.91 7.43 -12.16
C TRP A 129 6.58 6.51 -11.13
N THR A 130 5.79 5.78 -10.33
CA THR A 130 6.32 4.89 -9.30
C THR A 130 7.11 3.73 -9.90
N GLU A 131 6.61 3.12 -10.97
CA GLU A 131 7.31 2.05 -11.70
C GLU A 131 8.67 2.50 -12.23
N ALA A 132 8.77 3.74 -12.70
CA ALA A 132 10.02 4.31 -13.20
C ALA A 132 10.98 4.77 -12.10
N ALA A 133 10.45 5.28 -10.98
CA ALA A 133 11.24 5.99 -9.97
C ALA A 133 11.57 5.18 -8.72
N HIS A 134 10.74 4.21 -8.33
CA HIS A 134 10.94 3.46 -7.10
C HIS A 134 11.88 2.27 -7.31
N PRO A 135 12.92 2.07 -6.48
CA PRO A 135 13.96 1.06 -6.72
C PRO A 135 13.54 -0.38 -6.43
N ALA A 136 12.34 -0.61 -5.89
CA ALA A 136 11.81 -1.92 -5.53
C ALA A 136 10.40 -2.11 -6.16
N PRO A 137 9.83 -3.33 -6.11
CA PRO A 137 8.45 -3.55 -6.54
C PRO A 137 7.48 -2.69 -5.73
N ALA A 138 6.58 -1.98 -6.42
CA ALA A 138 5.50 -1.23 -5.80
C ALA A 138 4.15 -1.58 -6.43
N LEU A 139 3.13 -1.78 -5.61
CA LEU A 139 1.74 -1.92 -6.04
C LEU A 139 0.94 -0.68 -5.65
N LEU A 140 0.42 0.02 -6.64
CA LEU A 140 -0.52 1.13 -6.47
C LEU A 140 -1.94 0.65 -6.76
N HIS A 141 -2.62 0.19 -5.70
CA HIS A 141 -3.93 -0.46 -5.78
C HIS A 141 -5.05 0.53 -5.48
N ARG A 142 -5.78 0.93 -6.52
CA ARG A 142 -6.87 1.90 -6.39
C ARG A 142 -8.11 1.20 -5.84
N VAL A 143 -8.61 1.69 -4.72
CA VAL A 143 -9.85 1.19 -4.11
C VAL A 143 -11.05 1.93 -4.71
N ASP A 144 -12.15 1.22 -4.96
CA ASP A 144 -13.43 1.84 -5.34
C ASP A 144 -14.03 2.53 -4.11
N PRO A 145 -14.07 3.87 -4.05
CA PRO A 145 -14.47 4.58 -2.84
C PRO A 145 -15.96 4.41 -2.52
N THR A 146 -16.76 3.88 -3.45
CA THR A 146 -18.18 3.58 -3.17
C THR A 146 -18.36 2.30 -2.37
N LYS A 147 -17.36 1.41 -2.38
CA LYS A 147 -17.38 0.10 -1.73
C LYS A 147 -16.42 0.00 -0.55
N GLY A 148 -15.31 0.74 -0.60
CA GLY A 148 -14.19 0.54 0.29
C GLY A 148 -13.43 -0.75 -0.02
N LEU A 149 -12.53 -1.13 0.87
CA LEU A 149 -11.71 -2.33 0.73
C LEU A 149 -12.58 -3.59 0.76
N THR A 150 -12.58 -4.31 -0.36
CA THR A 150 -13.29 -5.57 -0.50
C THR A 150 -12.36 -6.77 -0.31
N GLU A 151 -12.93 -7.97 -0.23
CA GLU A 151 -12.14 -9.20 -0.19
C GLU A 151 -11.29 -9.38 -1.44
N VAL A 152 -11.84 -9.02 -2.62
CA VAL A 152 -11.12 -9.09 -3.90
C VAL A 152 -9.88 -8.20 -3.90
N ASP A 153 -9.98 -7.02 -3.28
CA ASP A 153 -8.83 -6.11 -3.14
C ASP A 153 -7.74 -6.74 -2.26
N LEU A 154 -8.14 -7.30 -1.12
CA LEU A 154 -7.21 -7.91 -0.16
C LEU A 154 -6.55 -9.19 -0.72
N GLU A 155 -7.27 -9.99 -1.50
CA GLU A 155 -6.73 -11.14 -2.22
C GLU A 155 -5.70 -10.71 -3.28
N ALA A 156 -5.98 -9.65 -4.03
CA ALA A 156 -5.02 -9.10 -5.00
C ALA A 156 -3.75 -8.59 -4.31
N VAL A 157 -3.91 -7.87 -3.19
CA VAL A 157 -2.79 -7.40 -2.36
C VAL A 157 -1.98 -8.56 -1.79
N ARG A 158 -2.64 -9.61 -1.26
CA ARG A 158 -1.97 -10.83 -0.78
C ARG A 158 -1.11 -11.47 -1.87
N ALA A 159 -1.72 -11.73 -3.02
CA ALA A 159 -1.04 -12.39 -4.13
C ALA A 159 0.17 -11.59 -4.62
N TRP A 160 0.09 -10.27 -4.57
CA TRP A 160 1.23 -9.40 -4.85
C TRP A 160 2.31 -9.49 -3.77
N LEU A 161 1.93 -9.43 -2.49
CA LEU A 161 2.86 -9.51 -1.36
C LEU A 161 3.65 -10.83 -1.35
N ASP A 162 2.99 -11.95 -1.67
CA ASP A 162 3.64 -13.26 -1.77
C ASP A 162 4.70 -13.30 -2.89
N ARG A 163 4.46 -12.58 -4.00
CA ARG A 163 5.43 -12.43 -5.09
C ARG A 163 6.55 -11.45 -4.73
N ALA A 164 6.21 -10.34 -4.08
CA ALA A 164 7.18 -9.32 -3.66
C ALA A 164 8.14 -9.86 -2.59
N ALA A 165 7.70 -10.79 -1.74
CA ALA A 165 8.57 -11.46 -0.77
C ALA A 165 9.71 -12.28 -1.44
N LEU A 166 9.56 -12.64 -2.71
CA LEU A 166 10.59 -13.31 -3.50
C LEU A 166 11.61 -12.33 -4.11
N PHE A 167 11.33 -11.03 -4.10
CA PHE A 167 12.23 -10.02 -4.62
C PHE A 167 13.46 -9.87 -3.72
N ARG A 168 14.66 -10.01 -4.29
CA ARG A 168 15.92 -9.73 -3.60
C ARG A 168 16.63 -8.58 -4.33
N PRO A 169 16.91 -7.45 -3.66
CA PRO A 169 17.66 -6.35 -4.26
C PRO A 169 19.02 -6.86 -4.78
N GLY A 170 19.37 -6.54 -6.03
CA GLY A 170 20.68 -6.87 -6.61
C GLY A 170 20.80 -8.19 -7.38
N GLN A 171 19.70 -8.91 -7.67
CA GLN A 171 19.71 -10.06 -8.60
C GLN A 171 19.57 -9.68 -10.09
N SER A 172 20.03 -8.50 -10.49
CA SER A 172 20.30 -8.20 -11.90
C SER A 172 21.80 -8.33 -12.15
N GLY A 173 22.27 -9.54 -12.48
CA GLY A 173 23.68 -9.72 -12.85
C GLY A 173 24.28 -11.10 -12.60
N ARG A 174 23.66 -12.17 -13.06
CA ARG A 174 24.41 -13.33 -13.60
C ARG A 174 23.49 -14.06 -14.54
N GLY A 175 23.85 -14.04 -15.82
CA GLY A 175 23.22 -14.88 -16.82
C GLY A 175 23.17 -16.30 -16.29
N MET A 176 21.96 -16.85 -16.26
CA MET A 176 21.78 -18.28 -16.28
C MET A 176 22.22 -18.73 -17.68
N VAL A 177 23.54 -18.83 -17.88
CA VAL A 177 24.09 -19.73 -18.90
C VAL A 177 23.76 -21.10 -18.38
N VAL A 178 22.66 -21.65 -18.89
CA VAL A 178 22.48 -23.10 -18.89
C VAL A 178 23.60 -23.65 -19.76
N ASP A 179 24.67 -24.13 -19.12
CA ASP A 179 25.64 -24.99 -19.77
C ASP A 179 24.89 -26.27 -20.15
N LEU A 180 24.44 -26.34 -21.40
CA LEU A 180 23.96 -27.59 -21.99
C LEU A 180 25.21 -28.41 -22.35
N PRO A 181 25.41 -29.61 -21.78
CA PRO A 181 26.51 -30.46 -22.19
C PRO A 181 26.18 -31.02 -23.59
N GLY A 182 26.99 -30.69 -24.59
CA GLY A 182 27.06 -31.53 -25.80
C GLY A 182 27.09 -30.84 -27.16
N TRP A 183 27.67 -29.66 -27.33
CA TRP A 183 27.99 -29.17 -28.67
C TRP A 183 29.50 -29.17 -28.94
N THR A 184 29.95 -30.10 -29.77
CA THR A 184 31.26 -30.09 -30.41
C THR A 184 31.12 -29.52 -31.82
N PRO A 185 31.89 -28.49 -32.21
CA PRO A 185 31.94 -28.06 -33.60
C PRO A 185 32.82 -29.02 -34.40
N SER A 186 32.24 -29.68 -35.41
CA SER A 186 32.99 -30.41 -36.42
C SER A 186 33.63 -29.40 -37.38
N GLY A 187 34.97 -29.31 -37.36
CA GLY A 187 35.73 -28.65 -38.41
C GLY A 187 35.87 -29.53 -39.65
N GLY A 188 35.81 -28.90 -40.81
CA GLY A 188 35.99 -29.49 -42.14
C GLY A 188 35.53 -28.54 -43.22
#